data_AF-A0A1V5PGP9-F1
#
_entry.id   AF-A0A1V5PGP9-F1
#
_cell.length_a   1.000
_cell.length_b   1.000
_cell.length_c   1.000
_cell.angle_alpha   90.00
_cell.angle_beta   90.00
_cell.angle_gamma   90.00
#
_symmetry.space_group_name_H-M   'P 1'
#
loop_
_entity.id
_entity.type
_entity.pdbx_description
1 polymer ?
#
loop_
_entity_poly.entity_id
_entity_poly.type
_entity_poly.pdbx_seq_one_letter_code
_entity_poly.pdbx_strand_id
1 'polypeptide(L)'
;MGSSLGGLCSLYMGWKYPDVFSNAGVISPSLWWNDRDILHAIKEDEDFDGPDKIWLDIGTEEGEDEDNDNISESVENTRCLGELLLEKGYILNENLFYFEDEGADHSESAWSNRVGQILLTFYGI
;
A
#
# COMPACT_ATOMS: atom_id res chain seq x y z
N MET A 1 2.18 4.16 9.67
CA MET A 1 0.94 3.75 8.98
C MET A 1 0.11 4.98 8.71
N GLY A 2 -0.62 5.01 7.60
CA GLY A 2 -1.47 6.14 7.24
C GLY A 2 -2.30 5.83 5.99
N SER A 3 -3.28 6.69 5.73
CA SER A 3 -4.15 6.62 4.56
C SER A 3 -3.85 7.71 3.53
N SER A 4 -4.19 7.50 2.26
CA SER A 4 -4.03 8.52 1.21
C SER A 4 -2.57 8.99 1.12
N LEU A 5 -2.31 10.30 1.18
CA LEU A 5 -0.95 10.86 1.28
C LEU A 5 -0.18 10.35 2.51
N GLY A 6 -0.86 10.05 3.62
CA GLY A 6 -0.25 9.44 4.80
C GLY A 6 0.18 7.99 4.56
N GLY A 7 -0.51 7.27 3.66
CA GLY A 7 -0.14 5.95 3.17
C GLY A 7 1.12 6.01 2.32
N LEU A 8 1.16 6.95 1.37
CA LEU A 8 2.36 7.25 0.57
C LEU A 8 3.57 7.60 1.46
N CYS A 9 3.39 8.49 2.44
CA CYS A 9 4.44 8.85 3.39
C CYS A 9 4.89 7.65 4.24
N SER A 10 3.96 6.80 4.67
CA SER A 10 4.28 5.59 5.45
C SER A 10 5.11 4.59 4.65
N LEU A 11 4.77 4.39 3.36
CA LEU A 11 5.56 3.57 2.45
C LEU A 11 6.96 4.16 2.27
N TYR A 12 7.07 5.45 1.97
CA TYR A 12 8.35 6.14 1.81
C TYR A 12 9.24 6.01 3.06
N MET A 13 8.68 6.23 4.25
CA MET A 13 9.42 6.13 5.51
C MET A 13 9.92 4.70 5.78
N GLY A 14 9.07 3.69 5.57
CA GLY A 14 9.48 2.28 5.71
C GLY A 14 10.53 1.88 4.70
N TRP A 15 10.39 2.34 3.45
CA TRP A 15 11.34 2.04 2.37
C TRP A 15 12.70 2.69 2.61
N LYS A 16 12.71 3.96 3.03
CA LYS A 16 13.96 4.73 3.13
C LYS A 16 14.70 4.57 4.46
N TYR A 17 13.98 4.25 5.53
CA TYR A 17 14.53 4.15 6.89
C TYR A 17 14.07 2.87 7.60
N PRO A 18 14.37 1.68 7.05
CA PRO A 18 13.87 0.41 7.57
C PRO A 18 14.35 0.10 9.00
N ASP A 19 15.56 0.56 9.36
CA ASP A 19 16.11 0.44 10.73
C ASP A 19 15.30 1.20 11.79
N VAL A 20 14.49 2.18 11.37
CA VAL A 20 13.63 2.99 12.26
C VAL A 20 12.18 2.55 12.14
N PHE A 21 11.73 2.25 10.93
CA PHE A 21 10.35 1.88 10.61
C PHE A 21 10.30 0.49 9.96
N SER A 22 10.32 -0.55 10.80
CA SER A 22 10.30 -1.94 10.33
C SER A 22 8.97 -2.39 9.73
N ASN A 23 7.85 -1.69 10.00
CA ASN A 23 6.54 -2.04 9.46
C ASN A 23 5.89 -0.83 8.76
N ALA A 24 5.33 -1.06 7.57
CA ALA A 24 4.62 -0.04 6.80
C ALA A 24 3.14 -0.42 6.60
N GLY A 25 2.23 0.29 7.27
CA GLY A 25 0.79 0.22 7.00
C GLY A 25 0.39 1.26 5.96
N VAL A 26 0.09 0.80 4.75
CA VAL A 26 -0.14 1.60 3.54
C VAL A 26 -1.61 1.44 3.15
N ILE A 27 -2.46 2.36 3.62
CA ILE A 27 -3.91 2.30 3.45
C ILE A 27 -4.30 3.24 2.31
N SER A 28 -5.08 2.77 1.35
CA SER A 28 -5.60 3.59 0.23
C SER A 28 -4.60 4.62 -0.32
N PRO A 29 -3.36 4.23 -0.69
CA PRO A 29 -2.26 5.18 -0.88
C PRO A 29 -2.41 6.04 -2.13
N SER A 30 -2.00 7.32 -2.05
CA SER A 30 -1.97 8.24 -3.20
C SER A 30 -0.77 7.98 -4.13
N LEU A 31 -0.68 6.78 -4.71
CA LEU A 31 0.44 6.33 -5.53
C LEU A 31 0.56 7.05 -6.87
N TRP A 32 -0.51 7.71 -7.33
CA TRP A 32 -0.51 8.59 -8.50
C TRP A 32 0.34 9.85 -8.33
N TRP A 33 0.69 10.21 -7.08
CA TRP A 33 1.34 11.48 -6.77
C TRP A 33 2.69 11.61 -7.50
N ASN A 34 2.91 12.81 -8.07
CA ASN A 34 4.10 13.15 -8.85
C ASN A 34 4.40 12.14 -9.97
N ASP A 35 3.39 11.80 -10.78
CA ASP A 35 3.54 10.88 -11.91
C ASP A 35 4.09 9.51 -11.48
N ARG A 36 3.51 8.95 -10.41
CA ARG A 36 3.86 7.63 -9.87
C ARG A 36 5.32 7.49 -9.42
N ASP A 37 5.97 8.59 -9.03
CA ASP A 37 7.39 8.65 -8.66
C ASP A 37 7.81 7.57 -7.65
N ILE A 38 7.00 7.27 -6.63
CA ILE A 38 7.33 6.25 -5.65
C ILE A 38 7.39 4.84 -6.25
N LEU A 39 6.56 4.53 -7.25
CA LEU A 39 6.57 3.23 -7.93
C LEU A 39 7.84 3.09 -8.77
N HIS A 40 8.22 4.17 -9.45
CA HIS A 40 9.49 4.23 -10.19
C HIS A 40 10.69 4.08 -9.26
N ALA A 41 10.71 4.83 -8.16
CA ALA A 41 11.79 4.77 -7.17
C ALA A 41 11.95 3.37 -6.57
N ILE A 42 10.85 2.72 -6.15
CA ILE A 42 10.88 1.35 -5.65
C ILE A 42 11.40 0.40 -6.73
N LYS A 43 10.90 0.52 -7.96
CA LYS A 43 11.29 -0.36 -9.06
C LYS A 43 12.77 -0.31 -9.36
N GLU A 44 13.34 0.89 -9.42
CA GLU A 44 14.76 1.12 -9.74
C GLU A 44 15.72 0.81 -8.58
N ASP A 45 15.22 0.64 -7.36
CA ASP A 45 16.05 0.40 -6.18
C ASP A 45 16.54 -1.06 -6.10
N GLU A 46 17.74 -1.34 -6.63
CA GLU A 46 18.34 -2.69 -6.64
C GLU A 46 18.93 -3.11 -5.30
N ASP A 47 19.38 -2.15 -4.48
CA ASP A 47 20.06 -2.37 -3.19
C ASP A 47 19.13 -2.05 -2.01
N PHE A 48 17.89 -2.53 -2.07
CA PHE A 48 16.87 -2.23 -1.07
C PHE A 48 16.92 -3.24 0.10
N ASP A 49 16.75 -2.73 1.33
CA ASP A 49 16.46 -3.57 2.51
C ASP A 49 14.95 -3.58 2.83
N GLY A 50 14.26 -2.45 2.63
CA GLY A 50 12.81 -2.32 2.79
C GLY A 50 12.30 -2.58 4.22
N PRO A 51 11.03 -2.27 4.52
CA PRO A 51 10.43 -2.64 5.80
C PRO A 51 10.25 -4.17 5.90
N ASP A 52 10.39 -4.72 7.11
CA ASP A 52 10.18 -6.14 7.42
C ASP A 52 8.78 -6.62 7.05
N LYS A 53 7.75 -5.79 7.23
CA LYS A 53 6.36 -6.11 6.85
C LYS A 53 5.67 -4.92 6.19
N ILE A 54 4.88 -5.21 5.16
CA ILE A 54 4.02 -4.23 4.48
C ILE A 54 2.58 -4.73 4.53
N TRP A 55 1.69 -3.87 5.03
CA TRP A 55 0.27 -3.98 4.75
C TRP A 55 -0.06 -2.98 3.66
N LEU A 56 -0.73 -3.43 2.61
CA LEU A 56 -1.16 -2.63 1.47
C LEU A 56 -2.65 -2.87 1.22
N ASP A 57 -3.46 -1.83 1.26
CA ASP A 57 -4.89 -1.94 0.94
C ASP A 57 -5.43 -0.80 0.08
N ILE A 58 -6.60 -1.04 -0.49
CA ILE A 58 -7.41 -0.07 -1.23
C ILE A 58 -8.88 -0.49 -1.17
N GLY A 59 -9.82 0.47 -1.19
CA GLY A 59 -11.23 0.21 -1.44
C GLY A 59 -11.53 0.16 -2.94
N THR A 60 -12.44 -0.72 -3.38
CA THR A 60 -12.70 -0.91 -4.82
C THR A 60 -13.49 0.22 -5.48
N GLU A 61 -14.12 1.11 -4.69
CA GLU A 61 -14.87 2.28 -5.17
C GLU A 61 -14.06 3.59 -5.01
N GLU A 62 -12.74 3.50 -4.92
CA GLU A 62 -11.85 4.66 -4.74
C GLU A 62 -11.29 5.16 -6.07
N GLY A 63 -11.43 6.46 -6.37
CA GLY A 63 -10.84 7.07 -7.58
C GLY A 63 -11.78 7.03 -8.80
N GLU A 64 -11.30 7.56 -9.92
CA GLU A 64 -12.06 7.59 -11.17
C GLU A 64 -11.76 6.33 -12.02
N ASP A 65 -12.81 5.75 -12.61
CA ASP A 65 -12.74 4.68 -13.60
C ASP A 65 -12.84 5.31 -15.00
N GLU A 66 -11.69 5.70 -15.55
CA GLU A 66 -11.62 6.36 -16.86
C GLU A 66 -11.92 5.38 -18.01
N ASP A 67 -11.54 4.12 -17.84
CA ASP A 67 -11.63 3.07 -18.87
C ASP A 67 -13.00 2.36 -18.90
N ASN A 68 -13.88 2.65 -17.93
CA ASN A 68 -15.22 2.10 -17.74
C ASN A 68 -15.23 0.57 -17.61
N ASP A 69 -14.22 0.00 -16.98
CA ASP A 69 -14.10 -1.43 -16.71
C ASP A 69 -14.39 -1.82 -15.25
N ASN A 70 -14.79 -0.83 -14.43
CA ASN A 70 -15.00 -0.87 -12.98
C ASN A 70 -13.71 -1.05 -12.17
N ILE A 71 -12.56 -0.66 -12.71
CA ILE A 71 -11.29 -0.61 -11.99
C ILE A 71 -10.73 0.80 -12.10
N SER A 72 -10.63 1.50 -10.97
CA SER A 72 -10.07 2.85 -10.97
C SER A 72 -8.55 2.85 -11.07
N GLU A 73 -7.99 3.99 -11.48
CA GLU A 73 -6.54 4.19 -11.49
C GLU A 73 -5.90 3.98 -10.09
N SER A 74 -6.64 4.26 -9.01
CA SER A 74 -6.14 4.08 -7.65
C SER A 74 -6.03 2.59 -7.27
N VAL A 75 -6.99 1.77 -7.71
CA VAL A 75 -6.94 0.32 -7.55
C VAL A 75 -5.81 -0.26 -8.39
N GLU A 76 -5.68 0.15 -9.66
CA GLU A 76 -4.58 -0.31 -10.54
C GLU A 76 -3.20 0.02 -9.97
N ASN A 77 -2.99 1.26 -9.51
CA ASN A 77 -1.72 1.66 -8.92
C ASN A 77 -1.40 0.86 -7.65
N THR A 78 -2.42 0.54 -6.84
CA THR A 78 -2.25 -0.27 -5.63
C THR A 78 -1.90 -1.73 -5.98
N ARG A 79 -2.57 -2.31 -6.98
CA ARG A 79 -2.20 -3.64 -7.53
C ARG A 79 -0.78 -3.64 -8.07
N CYS A 80 -0.40 -2.62 -8.85
CA CYS A 80 0.94 -2.48 -9.42
C CYS A 80 2.02 -2.42 -8.34
N LEU A 81 1.80 -1.69 -7.23
CA LEU A 81 2.70 -1.73 -6.10
C LEU A 81 2.78 -3.13 -5.48
N GLY A 82 1.64 -3.82 -5.32
CA GLY A 82 1.61 -5.20 -4.81
C GLY A 82 2.46 -6.13 -5.65
N GLU A 83 2.30 -6.11 -6.98
CA GLU A 83 3.11 -6.89 -7.92
C GLU A 83 4.59 -6.53 -7.83
N LEU A 84 4.91 -5.24 -7.78
CA LEU A 84 6.29 -4.77 -7.65
C LEU A 84 6.95 -5.26 -6.36
N LEU A 85 6.22 -5.27 -5.24
CA LEU A 85 6.73 -5.78 -3.97
C LEU A 85 6.98 -7.30 -4.04
N LEU A 86 6.13 -8.05 -4.74
CA LEU A 86 6.38 -9.47 -5.00
C LEU A 86 7.64 -9.67 -5.85
N GLU A 87 7.85 -8.87 -6.89
CA GLU A 87 9.07 -8.90 -7.72
C GLU A 87 10.33 -8.56 -6.91
N LYS A 88 10.21 -7.68 -5.92
CA LYS A 88 11.29 -7.36 -4.96
C LYS A 88 11.58 -8.49 -3.98
N GLY A 89 10.73 -9.52 -3.91
CA GLY A 89 10.96 -10.70 -3.08
C GLY A 89 10.16 -10.72 -1.78
N TYR A 90 9.20 -9.80 -1.60
CA TYR A 90 8.19 -9.98 -0.58
C TYR A 90 7.31 -11.21 -0.89
N ILE A 91 6.84 -11.87 0.15
CA ILE A 91 6.03 -13.08 0.12
C ILE A 91 4.66 -12.75 0.69
N LEU A 92 3.63 -13.01 -0.12
CA LEU A 92 2.24 -12.78 0.24
C LEU A 92 1.86 -13.60 1.48
N ASN A 93 1.18 -12.97 2.43
CA ASN A 93 0.77 -13.50 3.73
C ASN A 93 1.92 -13.84 4.71
N GLU A 94 3.16 -13.50 4.40
CA GLU A 94 4.30 -13.63 5.32
C GLU A 94 4.84 -12.25 5.72
N ASN A 95 5.28 -11.46 4.75
CA ASN A 95 5.79 -10.10 4.94
C ASN A 95 5.14 -9.06 4.00
N LEU A 96 4.30 -9.49 3.04
CA LEU A 96 3.39 -8.62 2.32
C LEU A 96 1.94 -9.07 2.55
N PHE A 97 1.09 -8.14 2.99
CA PHE A 97 -0.33 -8.37 3.22
C PHE A 97 -1.10 -7.42 2.32
N TYR A 98 -1.84 -7.98 1.36
CA TYR A 98 -2.61 -7.21 0.39
C TYR A 98 -4.11 -7.42 0.62
N PHE A 99 -4.89 -6.34 0.57
CA PHE A 99 -6.33 -6.40 0.77
C PHE A 99 -7.09 -5.38 -0.08
N GLU A 100 -8.12 -5.84 -0.80
CA GLU A 100 -9.08 -4.97 -1.48
C GLU A 100 -10.40 -5.01 -0.71
N ASP A 101 -10.89 -3.85 -0.29
CA ASP A 101 -12.12 -3.70 0.48
C ASP A 101 -13.29 -3.42 -0.47
N GLU A 102 -14.05 -4.48 -0.76
CA GLU A 102 -15.13 -4.46 -1.73
C GLU A 102 -16.23 -3.45 -1.38
N GLY A 103 -16.45 -2.47 -2.25
CA GLY A 103 -17.46 -1.42 -2.09
C GLY A 103 -17.05 -0.28 -1.17
N ALA A 104 -15.81 -0.27 -0.67
CA ALA A 104 -15.32 0.78 0.22
C ALA A 104 -14.86 2.02 -0.58
N ASP A 105 -15.18 3.20 -0.04
CA ASP A 105 -14.82 4.50 -0.59
C ASP A 105 -13.55 5.10 0.07
N HIS A 106 -13.12 6.26 -0.43
CA HIS A 106 -11.94 6.96 0.08
C HIS A 106 -12.28 7.80 1.33
N SER A 107 -12.64 7.14 2.43
CA SER A 107 -13.08 7.81 3.67
C SER A 107 -12.47 7.24 4.95
N GLU A 108 -12.40 8.08 5.99
CA GLU A 108 -11.96 7.68 7.33
C GLU A 108 -12.81 6.55 7.92
N SER A 109 -14.11 6.53 7.59
CA SER A 109 -15.02 5.47 8.02
C SER A 109 -14.62 4.12 7.41
N ALA A 110 -14.36 4.08 6.10
CA ALA A 110 -13.88 2.87 5.42
C ALA A 110 -12.54 2.40 6.01
N TRP A 111 -11.56 3.30 6.15
CA TRP A 111 -10.25 2.96 6.70
C TRP A 111 -10.32 2.42 8.13
N SER A 112 -11.21 2.97 8.97
CA SER A 112 -11.35 2.55 10.36
C SER A 112 -11.72 1.06 10.51
N ASN A 113 -12.42 0.48 9.53
CA ASN A 113 -12.79 -0.93 9.52
C ASN A 113 -11.57 -1.85 9.36
N ARG A 114 -10.47 -1.34 8.78
CA ARG A 114 -9.27 -2.12 8.45
C ARG A 114 -8.15 -1.98 9.47
N VAL A 115 -8.09 -0.85 10.19
CA VAL A 115 -7.02 -0.55 11.17
C VAL A 115 -6.79 -1.69 12.17
N GLY A 116 -7.87 -2.29 12.69
CA GLY A 116 -7.76 -3.39 13.64
C GLY A 116 -7.01 -4.61 13.06
N GLN A 117 -7.32 -4.97 11.81
CA GLN A 117 -6.66 -6.08 11.12
C GLN A 117 -5.19 -5.78 10.87
N ILE A 118 -4.85 -4.55 10.49
CA ILE A 118 -3.45 -4.11 10.27
C ILE A 118 -2.61 -4.31 11.53
N LEU A 119 -3.13 -3.85 12.68
CA LEU A 119 -2.42 -3.96 13.96
C LEU A 119 -2.24 -5.42 14.38
N LEU A 120 -3.25 -6.26 14.15
CA LEU A 120 -3.17 -7.70 14.41
C LEU A 120 -2.17 -8.40 13.47
N THR A 121 -2.12 -8.02 12.19
CA THR A 121 -1.14 -8.55 11.24
C THR A 121 0.30 -8.24 11.66
N PHE A 122 0.56 -7.02 12.14
CA PHE A 122 1.91 -6.64 12.55
C PHE A 122 2.31 -7.20 13.92
N TYR A 123 1.39 -7.20 14.88
CA TYR A 123 1.72 -7.40 16.31
C TYR A 123 0.86 -8.45 17.02
N GLY A 124 -0.14 -9.03 16.36
CA GLY A 124 -0.92 -10.14 16.88
C GLY A 124 -0.05 -11.39 17.02
N ILE A 125 0.03 -11.92 18.23
CA ILE A 125 0.78 -13.14 18.59
C ILE A 125 -0.13 -14.36 18.40
#